data_AF-A0A820EGT7-F1
#
_entry.id   AF-A0A820EGT7-F1
#
_cell.length_a   1.000
_cell.length_b   1.000
_cell.length_c   1.000
_cell.angle_alpha   90.00
_cell.angle_beta   90.00
_cell.angle_gamma   90.00
#
_symmetry.space_group_name_H-M   'P 1'
#
loop_
_entity.id
_entity.type
_entity.pdbx_description
1 polymer ?
#
loop_
_entity_poly.entity_id
_entity_poly.type
_entity_poly.pdbx_seq_one_letter_code
_entity_poly.pdbx_strand_id
1 'polypeptide(L)'
;LWSNTPKELIEYPEYTFYYHFGYFLPSFLPRALIYDYLTGRVAANNLRQYIRFNTAVRHVDFDDDKNEFNVEVENLNTGSTECLSFDRVIVAVGHYHVPNMINIDGVNQFPGRVLHSHEFRGADEFVGLNLLIIGGSISAEDIASECYKFGAQSVIISSRQEPIGYTWPAEIKTAPILVRMEGRQAHFKDGSSVDNIGAIIFCTGYRHYYPFMAKRFRLHCDVGEIIPPSLYKSIFWID
;
A
#
# COMPACT_ATOMS: atom_id res chain seq x y z
N LEU A 1 -9.01 -7.38 -6.54
CA LEU A 1 -8.34 -7.64 -5.23
C LEU A 1 -9.04 -8.67 -4.32
N TRP A 2 -8.32 -9.74 -4.00
CA TRP A 2 -8.66 -10.76 -3.00
C TRP A 2 -7.62 -10.72 -1.86
N SER A 3 -7.86 -11.42 -0.75
CA SER A 3 -6.81 -11.58 0.26
C SER A 3 -5.59 -12.25 -0.37
N ASN A 4 -4.40 -11.79 -0.04
CA ASN A 4 -3.12 -12.35 -0.49
C ASN A 4 -2.54 -13.35 0.52
N THR A 5 -3.26 -13.61 1.61
CA THR A 5 -2.88 -14.51 2.70
C THR A 5 -4.11 -15.35 3.05
N PRO A 6 -3.94 -16.63 3.44
CA PRO A 6 -5.03 -17.44 3.97
C PRO A 6 -5.73 -16.73 5.13
N LYS A 7 -7.07 -16.67 5.09
CA LYS A 7 -7.88 -15.97 6.10
C LYS A 7 -7.62 -16.50 7.51
N GLU A 8 -7.24 -17.78 7.63
CA GLU A 8 -6.94 -18.44 8.89
C GLU A 8 -5.73 -17.81 9.61
N LEU A 9 -4.81 -17.14 8.90
CA LEU A 9 -3.67 -16.45 9.50
C LEU A 9 -3.99 -15.03 9.98
N ILE A 10 -5.17 -14.51 9.63
CA ILE A 10 -5.63 -13.16 9.99
C ILE A 10 -6.95 -13.19 10.77
N GLU A 11 -7.39 -14.37 11.19
CA GLU A 11 -8.61 -14.56 11.97
C GLU A 11 -8.39 -14.07 13.41
N TYR A 12 -9.34 -13.27 13.90
CA TYR A 12 -9.33 -12.84 15.30
C TYR A 12 -9.79 -13.99 16.20
N PRO A 13 -9.01 -14.35 17.24
CA PRO A 13 -9.33 -15.47 18.11
C PRO A 13 -10.65 -15.27 18.87
N GLU A 14 -11.01 -14.01 19.17
CA GLU A 14 -12.24 -13.64 19.86
C GLU A 14 -13.45 -13.42 18.93
N TYR A 15 -13.26 -13.42 17.61
CA TYR A 15 -14.31 -13.14 16.62
C TYR A 15 -14.03 -13.89 15.33
N THR A 16 -14.42 -15.16 15.23
CA THR A 16 -14.05 -16.02 14.09
C THR A 16 -14.85 -15.71 12.82
N PHE A 17 -14.33 -16.10 11.66
CA PHE A 17 -15.05 -16.05 10.38
C PHE A 17 -16.35 -16.86 10.43
N TYR A 18 -16.33 -18.03 11.06
CA TYR A 18 -17.53 -18.85 11.23
C TYR A 18 -18.56 -18.17 12.15
N TYR A 19 -18.12 -17.53 13.23
CA TYR A 19 -19.02 -16.78 14.11
C TYR A 19 -19.70 -15.62 13.37
N HIS A 20 -18.96 -14.91 12.51
CA HIS A 20 -19.50 -13.79 11.74
C HIS A 20 -20.43 -14.22 10.60
N PHE A 21 -20.00 -15.18 9.77
CA PHE A 21 -20.74 -15.55 8.55
C PHE A 21 -21.73 -16.70 8.75
N GLY A 22 -21.55 -17.54 9.77
CA GLY A 22 -22.41 -18.70 10.06
C GLY A 22 -22.16 -19.92 9.18
N TYR A 23 -21.14 -19.92 8.32
CA TYR A 23 -20.76 -21.04 7.46
C TYR A 23 -19.27 -20.99 7.09
N PHE A 24 -18.75 -22.10 6.55
CA PHE A 24 -17.36 -22.20 6.12
C PHE A 24 -17.14 -21.50 4.76
N LEU A 25 -16.13 -20.64 4.72
CA LEU A 25 -15.69 -19.91 3.53
C LEU A 25 -14.34 -20.46 3.03
N PRO A 26 -13.99 -20.27 1.73
CA PRO A 26 -12.65 -20.58 1.23
C PRO A 26 -11.56 -19.75 1.94
N SER A 27 -10.30 -20.14 1.83
CA SER A 27 -9.21 -19.45 2.54
C SER A 27 -8.83 -18.09 1.94
N PHE A 28 -9.12 -17.86 0.67
CA PHE A 28 -8.86 -16.58 0.01
C PHE A 28 -10.19 -15.88 -0.30
N LEU A 29 -10.39 -14.70 0.26
CA LEU A 29 -11.67 -14.00 0.20
C LEU A 29 -11.57 -12.69 -0.58
N PRO A 30 -12.60 -12.30 -1.35
CA PRO A 30 -12.64 -10.98 -1.96
C PRO A 30 -12.63 -9.88 -0.89
N ARG A 31 -12.06 -8.72 -1.22
CA ARG A 31 -11.96 -7.54 -0.34
C ARG A 31 -13.27 -7.22 0.41
N ALA A 32 -14.42 -7.38 -0.25
CA ALA A 32 -15.73 -7.09 0.34
C ALA A 32 -16.05 -7.95 1.56
N LEU A 33 -15.73 -9.25 1.54
CA LEU A 33 -15.98 -10.15 2.68
C LEU A 33 -15.01 -9.90 3.83
N ILE A 34 -13.74 -9.58 3.54
CA ILE A 34 -12.79 -9.17 4.59
C ILE A 34 -13.26 -7.87 5.25
N TYR A 35 -13.73 -6.89 4.46
CA TYR A 35 -14.28 -5.64 5.00
C TYR A 35 -15.52 -5.88 5.87
N ASP A 36 -16.45 -6.72 5.41
CA ASP A 36 -17.66 -7.08 6.16
C ASP A 36 -17.30 -7.69 7.53
N TYR A 37 -16.39 -8.67 7.53
CA TYR A 37 -15.86 -9.28 8.75
C TYR A 37 -15.23 -8.26 9.73
N LEU A 38 -14.36 -7.37 9.23
CA LEU A 38 -13.71 -6.35 10.06
C LEU A 38 -14.73 -5.37 10.67
N THR A 39 -15.70 -4.92 9.86
CA THR A 39 -16.72 -3.97 10.31
C THR A 39 -17.77 -4.63 11.22
N GLY A 40 -18.08 -5.91 11.01
CA GLY A 40 -18.93 -6.69 11.90
C GLY A 40 -18.39 -6.77 13.32
N ARG A 41 -17.08 -6.99 13.48
CA ARG A 41 -16.44 -6.97 14.79
C ARG A 41 -16.53 -5.60 15.48
N VAL A 42 -16.32 -4.52 14.73
CA VAL A 42 -16.44 -3.13 15.23
C VAL A 42 -17.88 -2.84 15.68
N ALA A 43 -18.87 -3.30 14.91
CA ALA A 43 -20.29 -3.13 15.21
C ALA A 43 -20.70 -3.94 16.47
N ALA A 44 -20.27 -5.20 16.57
CA ALA A 44 -20.57 -6.07 17.72
C ALA A 44 -20.08 -5.49 19.06
N ASN A 45 -19.03 -4.65 19.02
CA ASN A 45 -18.45 -4.01 20.20
C ASN A 45 -18.85 -2.52 20.35
N ASN A 46 -19.78 -2.03 19.52
CA ASN A 46 -20.26 -0.63 19.52
C ASN A 46 -19.12 0.41 19.53
N LEU A 47 -18.04 0.17 18.77
CA LEU A 47 -16.85 1.03 18.78
C LEU A 47 -17.02 2.29 17.92
N ARG A 48 -18.01 2.31 17.01
CA ARG A 48 -18.23 3.41 16.07
C ARG A 48 -18.51 4.75 16.77
N GLN A 49 -19.10 4.73 17.96
CA GLN A 49 -19.42 5.94 18.73
C GLN A 49 -18.19 6.78 19.12
N TYR A 50 -17.01 6.17 19.15
CA TYR A 50 -15.76 6.85 19.49
C TYR A 50 -15.04 7.48 18.28
N ILE A 51 -15.58 7.32 17.07
CA ILE A 51 -14.90 7.69 15.83
C ILE A 51 -15.54 8.93 15.21
N ARG A 52 -14.73 9.96 14.98
CA ARG A 52 -15.09 11.12 14.14
C ARG A 52 -14.60 10.87 12.71
N PHE A 53 -15.52 10.57 11.79
CA PHE A 53 -15.21 10.45 10.36
C PHE A 53 -15.05 11.82 9.72
N ASN A 54 -14.49 11.86 8.50
CA ASN A 54 -14.22 13.10 7.75
C ASN A 54 -13.51 14.16 8.60
N THR A 55 -12.63 13.73 9.50
CA THR A 55 -11.89 14.59 10.42
C THR A 55 -10.41 14.28 10.25
N ALA A 56 -9.67 15.20 9.66
CA ALA A 56 -8.24 15.02 9.39
C ALA A 56 -7.43 15.61 10.55
N VAL A 57 -6.50 14.83 11.10
CA VAL A 57 -5.50 15.37 12.02
C VAL A 57 -4.50 16.21 11.22
N ARG A 58 -4.34 17.48 11.61
CA ARG A 58 -3.47 18.46 10.96
C ARG A 58 -2.16 18.65 11.70
N HIS A 59 -2.21 18.66 13.04
CA HIS A 59 -1.02 18.78 13.86
C HIS A 59 -1.14 18.00 15.17
N VAL A 60 -0.01 17.43 15.62
CA VAL A 60 0.12 16.82 16.94
C VAL A 60 1.44 17.26 17.54
N ASP A 61 1.40 17.86 18.72
CA ASP A 61 2.58 18.17 19.53
C ASP A 61 2.28 17.94 21.02
N PHE A 62 3.32 17.91 21.84
CA PHE A 62 3.24 17.77 23.28
C PHE A 62 3.40 19.14 23.96
N ASP A 63 2.49 19.48 24.86
CA ASP A 63 2.56 20.67 25.69
C ASP A 63 3.30 20.30 26.98
N ASP A 64 4.58 20.64 27.08
CA ASP A 64 5.43 20.29 28.22
C ASP A 64 4.96 20.97 29.52
N ASP A 65 4.34 22.15 29.44
CA ASP A 65 3.84 22.89 30.61
C ASP A 65 2.57 22.23 31.17
N LYS A 66 1.71 21.70 30.29
CA LYS A 66 0.47 21.01 30.69
C LYS A 66 0.62 19.49 30.83
N ASN A 67 1.71 18.93 30.34
CA ASN A 67 1.97 17.49 30.30
C ASN A 67 0.88 16.71 29.52
N GLU A 68 0.43 17.27 28.39
CA GLU A 68 -0.63 16.72 27.52
C GLU A 68 -0.27 16.89 26.04
N PHE A 69 -0.87 16.10 25.16
CA PHE A 69 -0.79 16.31 23.71
C PHE A 69 -1.87 17.28 23.23
N ASN A 70 -1.47 18.24 22.41
CA ASN A 70 -2.37 19.07 21.62
C ASN A 70 -2.53 18.45 20.23
N VAL A 71 -3.78 18.21 19.83
CA VAL A 71 -4.14 17.58 18.55
C VAL A 71 -5.07 18.52 17.80
N GLU A 72 -4.54 19.14 16.75
CA GLU A 72 -5.32 19.96 15.84
C GLU A 72 -5.99 19.09 14.79
N VAL A 73 -7.30 19.24 14.63
CA VAL A 73 -8.10 18.50 13.65
C VAL A 73 -8.94 19.45 12.80
N GLU A 74 -9.22 19.02 11.58
CA GLU A 74 -10.10 19.71 10.64
C GLU A 74 -11.26 18.81 10.24
N ASN A 75 -12.49 19.30 10.39
CA ASN A 75 -13.67 18.65 9.84
C ASN A 75 -13.76 18.97 8.34
N LEU A 76 -13.56 17.96 7.50
CA LEU A 76 -13.51 18.09 6.05
C LEU A 76 -14.85 18.42 5.41
N ASN A 77 -15.98 18.22 6.12
CA ASN A 77 -17.30 18.60 5.61
C ASN A 77 -17.55 20.11 5.76
N THR A 78 -16.97 20.74 6.78
CA THR A 78 -17.24 22.14 7.15
C THR A 78 -16.03 23.06 6.97
N GLY A 79 -14.82 22.51 6.88
CA GLY A 79 -13.55 23.23 6.91
C GLY A 79 -13.17 23.80 8.28
N SER A 80 -13.95 23.53 9.33
CA SER A 80 -13.69 24.06 10.66
C SER A 80 -12.57 23.29 11.36
N THR A 81 -11.69 24.03 12.05
CA THR A 81 -10.59 23.47 12.83
C THR A 81 -10.86 23.59 14.33
N GLU A 82 -10.43 22.59 15.10
CA GLU A 82 -10.43 22.61 16.56
C GLU A 82 -9.11 22.01 17.08
N CYS A 83 -8.71 22.39 18.30
CA CYS A 83 -7.58 21.80 19.00
C CYS A 83 -8.10 21.05 20.23
N LEU A 84 -7.68 19.79 20.38
CA LEU A 84 -8.10 18.88 21.43
C LEU A 84 -6.89 18.50 22.28
N SER A 85 -7.11 18.31 23.59
CA SER A 85 -6.05 17.91 24.53
C SER A 85 -6.24 16.46 24.96
N PHE A 86 -5.15 15.69 25.01
CA PHE A 86 -5.16 14.27 25.36
C PHE A 86 -3.95 13.88 26.21
N ASP A 87 -4.13 13.02 27.21
CA ASP A 87 -3.00 12.46 27.96
C ASP A 87 -2.06 11.60 27.09
N ARG A 88 -2.62 10.95 26.07
CA ARG A 88 -1.94 9.96 25.21
C ARG A 88 -2.44 10.05 23.77
N VAL A 89 -1.53 9.79 22.83
CA VAL A 89 -1.83 9.68 21.40
C VAL A 89 -1.37 8.34 20.86
N ILE A 90 -2.23 7.65 20.13
CA ILE A 90 -1.89 6.43 19.38
C ILE A 90 -2.00 6.75 17.89
N VAL A 91 -0.90 6.63 17.16
CA VAL A 91 -0.84 6.91 15.73
C VAL A 91 -1.04 5.63 14.93
N ALA A 92 -2.24 5.46 14.35
CA ALA A 92 -2.64 4.24 13.61
C ALA A 92 -3.03 4.53 12.14
N VAL A 93 -2.31 5.43 11.47
CA VAL A 93 -2.63 5.89 10.10
C VAL A 93 -2.15 4.95 8.97
N GLY A 94 -1.45 3.87 9.33
CA GLY A 94 -0.81 2.96 8.37
C GLY A 94 0.37 3.60 7.62
N HIS A 95 1.04 2.81 6.77
CA HIS A 95 2.21 3.25 6.00
C HIS A 95 2.20 2.80 4.53
N TYR A 96 1.11 2.20 4.04
CA TYR A 96 0.93 1.78 2.64
C TYR A 96 0.06 2.75 1.83
N HIS A 97 0.30 4.06 1.97
CA HIS A 97 -0.50 5.10 1.29
C HIS A 97 0.32 6.22 0.65
N VAL A 98 1.58 6.45 1.04
CA VAL A 98 2.47 7.40 0.33
C VAL A 98 3.39 6.65 -0.61
N PRO A 99 3.19 6.75 -1.94
CA PRO A 99 4.00 6.06 -2.93
C PRO A 99 5.50 6.32 -2.77
N ASN A 100 6.31 5.28 -3.01
CA ASN A 100 7.73 5.41 -3.22
C ASN A 100 8.02 5.47 -4.72
N MET A 101 7.92 6.67 -5.31
CA MET A 101 8.24 6.89 -6.72
C MET A 101 9.74 7.10 -6.91
N ILE A 102 10.35 6.27 -7.75
CA ILE A 102 11.76 6.38 -8.13
C ILE A 102 11.88 7.05 -9.51
N ASN A 103 12.89 7.88 -9.69
CA ASN A 103 13.20 8.45 -11.00
C ASN A 103 13.97 7.43 -11.83
N ILE A 104 13.52 7.19 -13.06
CA ILE A 104 14.19 6.33 -14.04
C ILE A 104 14.25 7.10 -15.36
N ASP A 105 15.43 7.13 -15.96
CA ASP A 105 15.69 7.93 -17.16
C ASP A 105 14.73 7.56 -18.30
N GLY A 106 14.18 8.60 -18.94
CA GLY A 106 13.26 8.47 -20.07
C GLY A 106 11.82 8.08 -19.73
N VAL A 107 11.51 7.65 -18.50
CA VAL A 107 10.12 7.33 -18.10
C VAL A 107 9.21 8.56 -18.20
N ASN A 108 9.71 9.75 -17.90
CA ASN A 108 8.97 11.01 -18.06
C ASN A 108 8.64 11.37 -19.52
N GLN A 109 9.29 10.72 -20.50
CA GLN A 109 9.04 10.88 -21.93
C GLN A 109 8.24 9.70 -22.51
N PHE A 110 7.90 8.70 -21.69
CA PHE A 110 7.11 7.55 -22.12
C PHE A 110 5.71 8.04 -22.58
N PRO A 111 5.27 7.70 -23.81
CA PRO A 111 4.03 8.23 -24.36
C PRO A 111 2.77 7.51 -23.87
N GLY A 112 2.92 6.43 -23.09
CA GLY A 112 1.81 5.67 -22.54
C GLY A 112 1.51 6.03 -21.09
N ARG A 113 0.68 5.21 -20.44
CA ARG A 113 0.30 5.43 -19.05
C ARG A 113 1.42 5.06 -18.09
N VAL A 114 1.70 5.93 -17.14
CA VAL A 114 2.60 5.69 -16.00
C VAL A 114 1.83 5.90 -14.71
N LEU A 115 1.88 4.95 -13.78
CA LEU A 115 1.23 5.07 -12.47
C LEU A 115 1.97 4.29 -11.39
N HIS A 116 1.74 4.63 -10.12
CA HIS A 116 2.12 3.77 -9.00
C HIS A 116 1.01 2.74 -8.69
N SER A 117 1.36 1.63 -8.04
CA SER A 117 0.40 0.63 -7.55
C SER A 117 -0.66 1.21 -6.60
N HIS A 118 -0.37 2.37 -6.00
CA HIS A 118 -1.31 3.13 -5.17
C HIS A 118 -2.49 3.69 -5.96
N GLU A 119 -2.28 3.99 -7.24
CA GLU A 119 -3.26 4.58 -8.15
C GLU A 119 -3.96 3.51 -9.00
N PHE A 120 -3.46 2.27 -8.99
CA PHE A 120 -4.10 1.13 -9.65
C PHE A 120 -5.50 0.88 -9.04
N ARG A 121 -6.51 0.70 -9.89
CA ARG A 121 -7.90 0.48 -9.47
C ARG A 121 -8.52 -0.79 -10.04
N GLY A 122 -8.13 -1.16 -11.25
CA GLY A 122 -8.63 -2.32 -11.95
C GLY A 122 -7.74 -2.66 -13.14
N ALA A 123 -7.74 -3.94 -13.51
CA ALA A 123 -6.94 -4.46 -14.61
C ALA A 123 -7.60 -4.27 -15.99
N ASP A 124 -8.88 -3.91 -16.02
CA ASP A 124 -9.68 -3.71 -17.23
C ASP A 124 -9.12 -2.62 -18.15
N GLU A 125 -8.43 -1.62 -17.60
CA GLU A 125 -7.77 -0.57 -18.39
C GLU A 125 -6.53 -1.05 -19.16
N PHE A 126 -6.04 -2.26 -18.89
CA PHE A 126 -4.81 -2.81 -19.45
C PHE A 126 -5.02 -3.96 -20.43
N VAL A 127 -6.26 -4.26 -20.80
CA VAL A 127 -6.60 -5.31 -21.77
C VAL A 127 -5.87 -5.07 -23.09
N GLY A 128 -5.21 -6.10 -23.61
CA GLY A 128 -4.47 -6.06 -24.88
C GLY A 128 -3.17 -5.25 -24.85
N LEU A 129 -2.72 -4.74 -23.70
CA LEU A 129 -1.47 -3.99 -23.59
C LEU A 129 -0.30 -4.88 -23.15
N ASN A 130 0.91 -4.52 -23.59
CA ASN A 130 2.15 -5.05 -23.00
C ASN A 130 2.53 -4.17 -21.80
N LEU A 131 2.60 -4.75 -20.61
CA LEU A 131 2.82 -4.02 -19.37
C LEU A 131 4.27 -4.16 -18.90
N LEU A 132 4.81 -3.08 -18.37
CA LEU A 132 6.05 -3.08 -17.61
C LEU A 132 5.73 -2.78 -16.15
N ILE A 133 5.95 -3.76 -15.28
CA ILE A 133 5.80 -3.63 -13.83
C ILE A 133 7.18 -3.51 -13.21
N ILE A 134 7.42 -2.44 -12.45
CA ILE A 134 8.70 -2.17 -11.80
C ILE A 134 8.57 -2.49 -10.31
N GLY A 135 9.20 -3.56 -9.86
CA GLY A 135 9.08 -4.08 -8.49
C GLY A 135 9.14 -5.61 -8.48
N GLY A 136 9.40 -6.18 -7.30
CA GLY A 136 9.53 -7.64 -7.14
C GLY A 136 9.03 -8.13 -5.79
N SER A 137 7.85 -7.64 -5.38
CA SER A 137 7.18 -8.03 -4.15
C SER A 137 5.67 -8.10 -4.39
N ILE A 138 4.88 -8.22 -3.33
CA ILE A 138 3.43 -8.52 -3.34
C ILE A 138 2.65 -7.70 -4.38
N SER A 139 2.86 -6.37 -4.45
CA SER A 139 2.13 -5.54 -5.42
C SER A 139 2.46 -5.89 -6.87
N ALA A 140 3.71 -6.23 -7.18
CA ALA A 140 4.10 -6.62 -8.53
C ALA A 140 3.47 -7.96 -8.91
N GLU A 141 3.51 -8.93 -8.01
CA GLU A 141 2.97 -10.28 -8.22
C GLU A 141 1.45 -10.26 -8.42
N ASP A 142 0.70 -9.58 -7.53
CA ASP A 142 -0.76 -9.58 -7.57
C ASP A 142 -1.29 -8.74 -8.73
N ILE A 143 -0.69 -7.56 -9.01
CA ILE A 143 -1.08 -6.72 -10.15
C ILE A 143 -0.73 -7.40 -11.47
N ALA A 144 0.43 -8.05 -11.59
CA ALA A 144 0.77 -8.85 -12.78
C ALA A 144 -0.28 -9.95 -13.02
N SER A 145 -0.63 -10.68 -11.96
CA SER A 145 -1.61 -11.75 -12.00
C SER A 145 -3.01 -11.24 -12.36
N GLU A 146 -3.43 -10.10 -11.80
CA GLU A 146 -4.72 -9.47 -12.10
C GLU A 146 -4.75 -8.97 -13.55
N CYS A 147 -3.69 -8.30 -14.03
CA CYS A 147 -3.60 -7.85 -15.42
C CYS A 147 -3.61 -9.00 -16.42
N TYR A 148 -2.86 -10.06 -16.16
CA TYR A 148 -2.87 -11.27 -16.97
C TYR A 148 -4.27 -11.91 -17.01
N LYS A 149 -4.90 -12.10 -15.85
CA LYS A 149 -6.23 -12.69 -15.73
C LYS A 149 -7.30 -11.91 -16.50
N PHE A 150 -7.18 -10.58 -16.54
CA PHE A 150 -8.14 -9.71 -17.21
C PHE A 150 -7.81 -9.41 -18.68
N GLY A 151 -6.72 -10.00 -19.22
CA GLY A 151 -6.45 -9.99 -20.66
C GLY A 151 -5.39 -9.00 -21.13
N ALA A 152 -4.43 -8.61 -20.28
CA ALA A 152 -3.21 -7.97 -20.76
C ALA A 152 -2.49 -8.87 -21.79
N GLN A 153 -1.90 -8.28 -22.82
CA GLN A 153 -1.22 -9.03 -23.89
C GLN A 153 0.05 -9.71 -23.37
N SER A 154 0.84 -8.99 -22.57
CA SER A 154 2.01 -9.53 -21.88
C SER A 154 2.35 -8.66 -20.67
N VAL A 155 3.10 -9.22 -19.72
CA VAL A 155 3.58 -8.50 -18.54
C VAL A 155 5.07 -8.78 -18.36
N ILE A 156 5.86 -7.74 -18.16
CA ILE A 156 7.26 -7.83 -17.78
C ILE A 156 7.41 -7.29 -16.37
N ILE A 157 7.83 -8.15 -15.45
CA ILE A 157 8.17 -7.78 -14.08
C ILE A 157 9.67 -7.50 -14.02
N SER A 158 10.03 -6.23 -13.88
CA SER A 158 11.40 -5.77 -13.73
C SER A 158 11.74 -5.52 -12.26
N SER A 159 12.73 -6.25 -11.73
CA SER A 159 13.07 -6.22 -10.31
C SER A 159 14.59 -6.19 -10.07
N ARG A 160 14.98 -5.77 -8.85
CA ARG A 160 16.40 -5.76 -8.41
C ARG A 160 16.93 -7.15 -8.10
N GLN A 161 16.05 -8.05 -7.68
CA GLN A 161 16.33 -9.43 -7.32
C GLN A 161 15.47 -10.32 -8.20
N GLU A 162 15.99 -11.47 -8.61
CA GLU A 162 15.16 -12.46 -9.29
C GLU A 162 14.02 -12.90 -8.36
N PRO A 163 12.76 -12.93 -8.84
CA PRO A 163 11.67 -13.44 -8.05
C PRO A 163 11.91 -14.92 -7.73
N ILE A 164 11.82 -15.28 -6.46
CA ILE A 164 12.08 -16.65 -6.00
C ILE A 164 10.85 -17.51 -6.30
N GLY A 165 11.02 -18.54 -7.13
CA GLY A 165 10.20 -19.76 -7.05
C GLY A 165 8.82 -19.74 -7.68
N TYR A 166 8.48 -18.77 -8.53
CA TYR A 166 7.21 -18.78 -9.28
C TYR A 166 7.37 -19.34 -10.69
N THR A 167 6.48 -20.26 -11.06
CA THR A 167 6.28 -20.66 -12.46
C THR A 167 5.20 -19.77 -13.06
N TRP A 168 5.63 -18.71 -13.77
CA TRP A 168 4.73 -17.78 -14.43
C TRP A 168 4.14 -18.37 -15.72
N PRO A 169 2.92 -17.95 -16.13
CA PRO A 169 2.44 -18.16 -17.50
C PRO A 169 3.41 -17.57 -18.53
N ALA A 170 3.37 -18.06 -19.77
CA ALA A 170 4.31 -17.65 -20.81
C ALA A 170 4.27 -16.14 -21.13
N GLU A 171 3.12 -15.51 -20.88
CA GLU A 171 2.84 -14.09 -21.09
C GLU A 171 3.43 -13.19 -19.98
N ILE A 172 3.75 -13.75 -18.82
CA ILE A 172 4.40 -13.02 -17.72
C ILE A 172 5.87 -13.41 -17.67
N LYS A 173 6.74 -12.44 -17.97
CA LYS A 173 8.19 -12.61 -17.96
C LYS A 173 8.82 -11.77 -16.88
N THR A 174 9.99 -12.17 -16.45
CA THR A 174 10.82 -11.42 -15.51
C THR A 174 12.01 -10.83 -16.24
N ALA A 175 12.44 -9.65 -15.82
CA ALA A 175 13.61 -8.98 -16.36
C ALA A 175 14.44 -8.38 -15.21
N PRO A 176 15.76 -8.18 -15.41
CA PRO A 176 16.56 -7.39 -14.49
C PRO A 176 16.02 -5.96 -14.36
N ILE A 177 16.58 -5.21 -13.42
CA ILE A 177 16.12 -3.85 -13.14
C ILE A 177 16.18 -2.97 -14.41
N LEU A 178 15.10 -2.24 -14.64
CA LEU A 178 14.97 -1.24 -15.69
C LEU A 178 16.03 -0.14 -15.47
N VAL A 179 16.77 0.18 -16.52
CA VAL A 179 17.78 1.24 -16.51
C VAL A 179 17.21 2.52 -17.10
N ARG A 180 16.51 2.41 -18.23
CA ARG A 180 15.94 3.56 -18.95
C ARG A 180 14.82 3.16 -19.90
N MET A 181 14.01 4.14 -20.29
CA MET A 181 13.05 4.04 -21.40
C MET A 181 13.52 4.90 -22.59
N GLU A 182 13.32 4.41 -23.81
CA GLU A 182 13.44 5.16 -25.07
C GLU A 182 12.12 5.03 -25.84
N GLY A 183 11.27 6.06 -25.78
CA GLY A 183 9.92 5.99 -26.35
C GLY A 183 9.11 4.86 -25.70
N ARG A 184 8.83 3.78 -26.44
CA ARG A 184 8.13 2.58 -25.93
C ARG A 184 9.05 1.36 -25.70
N GLN A 185 10.36 1.56 -25.82
CA GLN A 185 11.37 0.52 -25.59
C GLN A 185 11.91 0.62 -24.16
N ALA A 186 11.90 -0.50 -23.44
CA ALA A 186 12.46 -0.65 -22.10
C ALA A 186 13.84 -1.29 -22.19
N HIS A 187 14.84 -0.75 -21.49
CA HIS A 187 16.21 -1.28 -21.46
C HIS A 187 16.60 -1.71 -20.05
N PHE A 188 17.07 -2.95 -19.93
CA PHE A 188 17.34 -3.58 -18.63
C PHE A 188 18.85 -3.67 -18.36
N LYS A 189 19.20 -3.93 -17.10
CA LYS A 189 20.59 -3.92 -16.62
C LYS A 189 21.50 -4.95 -17.31
N ASP A 190 20.96 -6.05 -17.82
CA ASP A 190 21.71 -7.08 -18.55
C ASP A 190 21.96 -6.73 -20.02
N GLY A 191 21.51 -5.55 -20.48
CA GLY A 191 21.60 -5.11 -21.87
C GLY A 191 20.45 -5.59 -22.76
N SER A 192 19.53 -6.40 -22.24
CA SER A 192 18.32 -6.77 -22.97
C SER A 192 17.37 -5.57 -23.10
N SER A 193 16.48 -5.64 -24.08
CA SER A 193 15.43 -4.64 -24.28
C SER A 193 14.13 -5.27 -24.74
N VAL A 194 13.03 -4.60 -24.45
CA VAL A 194 11.70 -4.98 -24.95
C VAL A 194 10.97 -3.76 -25.50
N ASP A 195 10.44 -3.90 -26.71
CA ASP A 195 9.65 -2.90 -27.41
C ASP A 195 8.16 -2.95 -27.10
N ASN A 196 7.44 -1.95 -27.59
CA ASN A 196 5.97 -1.89 -27.60
C ASN A 196 5.32 -1.94 -26.21
N ILE A 197 5.98 -1.37 -25.19
CA ILE A 197 5.37 -1.18 -23.87
C ILE A 197 4.16 -0.24 -23.99
N GLY A 198 3.03 -0.69 -23.46
CA GLY A 198 1.74 -0.02 -23.44
C GLY A 198 1.53 0.85 -22.20
N ALA A 199 1.94 0.34 -21.04
CA ALA A 199 1.88 1.06 -19.76
C ALA A 199 2.98 0.62 -18.79
N ILE A 200 3.34 1.50 -17.87
CA ILE A 200 4.34 1.29 -16.81
C ILE A 200 3.65 1.40 -15.45
N ILE A 201 3.79 0.38 -14.61
CA ILE A 201 3.25 0.35 -13.25
C ILE A 201 4.41 0.25 -12.25
N PHE A 202 4.57 1.27 -11.42
CA PHE A 202 5.52 1.26 -10.31
C PHE A 202 4.93 0.49 -9.12
N CYS A 203 5.50 -0.67 -8.84
CA CYS A 203 5.24 -1.49 -7.67
C CYS A 203 6.41 -1.39 -6.68
N THR A 204 6.86 -0.16 -6.43
CA THR A 204 8.11 0.18 -5.72
C THR A 204 7.94 0.46 -4.23
N GLY A 205 6.77 0.12 -3.68
CA GLY A 205 6.48 0.20 -2.25
C GLY A 205 6.04 1.59 -1.79
N TYR A 206 6.13 1.82 -0.50
CA TYR A 206 5.59 3.01 0.16
C TYR A 206 6.57 3.59 1.16
N ARG A 207 6.34 4.83 1.58
CA ARG A 207 7.16 5.54 2.56
C ARG A 207 6.37 5.80 3.84
N HIS A 208 7.07 5.72 4.97
CA HIS A 208 6.57 6.31 6.21
C HIS A 208 6.49 7.82 6.06
N TYR A 209 5.30 8.39 6.34
CA TYR A 209 5.05 9.81 6.17
C TYR A 209 4.03 10.31 7.20
N TYR A 210 4.49 11.15 8.12
CA TYR A 210 3.70 11.65 9.25
C TYR A 210 3.74 13.18 9.28
N PRO A 211 3.12 13.86 8.30
CA PRO A 211 3.23 15.32 8.15
C PRO A 211 2.60 16.09 9.30
N PHE A 212 1.63 15.48 9.98
CA PHE A 212 0.89 16.06 11.10
C PHE A 212 1.69 16.03 12.42
N MET A 213 2.59 15.06 12.62
CA MET A 213 3.36 14.99 13.87
C MET A 213 4.36 16.16 13.96
N ALA A 214 4.62 16.69 15.15
CA ALA A 214 5.75 17.57 15.39
C ALA A 214 7.08 16.84 15.10
N LYS A 215 8.10 17.57 14.65
CA LYS A 215 9.36 16.98 14.18
C LYS A 215 10.01 16.05 15.20
N ARG A 216 9.95 16.38 16.50
CA ARG A 216 10.50 15.56 17.59
C ARG A 216 9.83 14.19 17.76
N PHE A 217 8.62 14.01 17.24
CA PHE A 217 7.86 12.75 17.32
C PHE A 217 7.63 12.09 15.95
N ARG A 218 8.32 12.55 14.90
CA ARG A 218 8.18 11.97 13.57
C ARG A 218 8.99 10.69 13.48
N LEU A 219 8.30 9.56 13.34
CA LEU A 219 8.94 8.30 13.01
C LEU A 219 9.62 8.40 11.63
N HIS A 220 10.93 8.18 11.61
CA HIS A 220 11.74 8.05 10.42
C HIS A 220 12.10 6.58 10.24
N CYS A 221 11.78 6.02 9.08
CA CYS A 221 11.95 4.60 8.78
C CYS A 221 12.30 4.50 7.29
N ASP A 222 13.35 3.74 6.98
CA ASP A 222 13.78 3.57 5.59
C ASP A 222 12.82 2.66 4.82
N VAL A 223 12.79 2.80 3.50
CA VAL A 223 11.90 1.98 2.66
C VAL A 223 12.31 0.51 2.76
N GLY A 224 11.39 -0.33 3.25
CA GLY A 224 11.59 -1.77 3.41
C GLY A 224 12.12 -2.19 4.78
N GLU A 225 12.30 -1.26 5.71
CA GLU A 225 12.67 -1.57 7.09
C GLU A 225 11.46 -2.17 7.85
N ILE A 226 11.66 -3.37 8.44
CA ILE A 226 10.59 -4.15 9.09
C ILE A 226 10.39 -3.72 10.55
N ILE A 227 11.46 -3.30 11.22
CA ILE A 227 11.45 -2.89 12.62
C ILE A 227 11.81 -1.40 12.65
N PRO A 228 10.82 -0.50 12.77
CA PRO A 228 11.12 0.91 12.81
C PRO A 228 11.99 1.26 14.02
N PRO A 229 12.95 2.18 13.88
CA PRO A 229 13.74 2.66 15.00
C PRO A 229 12.87 3.45 15.96
N SER A 230 13.39 3.73 17.16
CA SER A 230 12.74 4.60 18.14
C SER A 230 11.38 4.12 18.66
N LEU A 231 11.10 2.81 18.58
CA LEU A 231 9.91 2.20 19.18
C LEU A 231 10.27 1.05 20.13
N TYR A 232 10.03 1.23 21.43
CA TYR A 232 10.06 0.13 22.39
C TYR A 232 8.93 -0.85 22.09
N LYS A 233 9.31 -2.13 21.93
CA LYS A 233 8.40 -3.22 21.52
C LYS A 233 7.63 -2.92 20.22
N SER A 234 8.20 -2.09 19.35
CA SER A 234 7.57 -1.65 18.10
C SER A 234 6.24 -0.92 18.27
N ILE A 235 5.95 -0.40 19.47
CA ILE A 235 4.68 0.25 19.81
C ILE A 235 4.91 1.60 20.49
N PHE A 236 5.73 1.64 21.54
CA PHE A 236 5.88 2.82 22.38
C PHE A 236 7.02 3.69 21.89
N TRP A 237 6.74 4.96 21.63
CA TRP A 237 7.78 5.93 21.28
C TRP A 237 8.86 6.02 22.36
N ILE A 238 10.12 5.97 21.94
CA ILE A 238 11.28 6.21 22.80
C ILE A 238 12.04 7.41 22.26
N ASP A 239 12.33 8.36 23.16
CA ASP A 239 13.28 9.44 22.95
C ASP A 239 14.70 9.00 23.35
#